data_AF-A0A504YN04-F1
#
_entry.id   AF-A0A504YN04-F1
#
_cell.length_a   1.000
_cell.length_b   1.000
_cell.length_c   1.000
_cell.angle_alpha   90.00
_cell.angle_beta   90.00
_cell.angle_gamma   90.00
#
_symmetry.space_group_name_H-M   'P 1'
#
loop_
_entity.id
_entity.type
_entity.pdbx_description
1 polymer ?
#
loop_
_entity_poly.entity_id
_entity_poly.type
_entity_poly.pdbx_seq_one_letter_code
_entity_poly.pdbx_strand_id
1 'polypeptide(L)'
;MPLPPALLARLKKRGLIKLDKSEEGEEVFAENYDEESEPAQEITLPMENPLPVNNTHAISPVPIIENGILVFECAQCPNLQNPYHNCVAYCFERYGRRKFFSDLRNLRLKNRMLQRYPLPSHWLEVGDPGTGR
;
A
#
# COMPACT_ATOMS: atom_id res chain seq x y z
N MET A 1 -14.67 24.12 25.97
CA MET A 1 -16.14 24.28 25.97
C MET A 1 -16.75 22.99 26.50
N PRO A 2 -17.68 23.04 27.47
CA PRO A 2 -18.28 21.82 28.03
C PRO A 2 -19.10 21.09 26.96
N LEU A 3 -18.99 19.76 26.92
CA LEU A 3 -19.75 18.93 25.97
C LEU A 3 -21.24 19.01 26.30
N PRO A 4 -22.13 19.05 25.29
CA PRO A 4 -23.57 19.00 25.50
C PRO A 4 -23.98 17.72 26.23
N PRO A 5 -24.93 17.79 27.18
CA PRO A 5 -25.26 16.68 28.08
C PRO A 5 -25.75 15.43 27.34
N ALA A 6 -26.46 15.60 26.23
CA ALA A 6 -26.93 14.49 25.39
C ALA A 6 -25.78 13.71 24.72
N LEU A 7 -24.72 14.43 24.33
CA LEU A 7 -23.54 13.83 23.69
C LEU A 7 -22.71 13.09 24.74
N LEU A 8 -22.55 13.69 25.92
CA LEU A 8 -21.85 13.12 27.06
C LEU A 8 -22.46 11.78 27.51
N ALA A 9 -23.80 11.68 27.57
CA ALA A 9 -24.50 10.44 27.90
C ALA A 9 -24.27 9.32 26.87
N ARG A 10 -24.26 9.67 25.57
CA ARG A 10 -23.98 8.70 24.49
C ARG A 10 -22.55 8.20 24.53
N LEU A 11 -21.59 9.09 24.79
CA LEU A 11 -20.18 8.72 24.92
C LEU A 11 -19.94 7.86 26.16
N LYS A 12 -20.57 8.18 27.30
CA LYS A 12 -20.54 7.32 28.50
C LYS A 12 -21.12 5.94 28.25
N LYS A 13 -22.28 5.85 27.56
CA LYS A 13 -22.91 4.56 27.23
C LYS A 13 -22.02 3.69 26.34
N ARG A 14 -21.16 4.30 25.52
CA ARG A 14 -20.17 3.63 24.68
C ARG A 14 -18.82 3.39 25.38
N GLY A 15 -18.69 3.78 26.64
CA GLY A 15 -17.44 3.64 27.41
C GLY A 15 -16.32 4.60 26.99
N LEU A 16 -16.63 5.64 26.21
CA LEU A 16 -15.65 6.57 25.64
C LEU A 16 -15.29 7.72 26.59
N ILE A 17 -16.03 7.89 27.69
CA ILE A 17 -15.73 8.87 28.75
C ILE A 17 -15.79 8.15 30.09
N LYS A 18 -14.67 8.14 30.81
CA LYS A 18 -14.57 7.71 32.21
C LYS A 18 -14.70 8.96 33.09
N LEU A 19 -15.61 8.94 34.07
CA LEU A 19 -15.66 10.00 35.08
C LEU A 19 -14.62 9.67 36.14
N ASP A 20 -13.50 10.38 36.06
CA ASP A 20 -12.44 10.60 37.04
C ASP A 20 -12.23 9.52 38.11
N LYS A 21 -11.25 8.65 37.83
CA LYS A 21 -10.40 8.08 38.85
C LYS A 21 -8.96 8.46 38.47
N SER A 22 -8.42 9.41 39.24
CA SER A 22 -7.01 9.55 39.62
C SER A 22 -5.94 9.12 38.61
N GLU A 23 -5.15 10.10 38.14
CA GLU A 23 -3.68 10.16 38.15
C GLU A 23 -2.83 8.89 38.40
N GLU A 24 -3.20 7.71 37.90
CA GLU A 24 -2.42 6.48 38.04
C GLU A 24 -2.17 5.85 36.67
N GLY A 25 -0.99 6.16 36.13
CA GLY A 25 -0.32 5.35 35.10
C GLY A 25 -0.46 5.84 33.66
N GLU A 26 0.05 7.02 33.33
CA GLU A 26 0.75 7.13 32.05
C GLU A 26 1.93 6.15 32.15
N GLU A 27 1.83 5.01 31.48
CA GLU A 27 2.96 4.08 31.35
C GLU A 27 4.04 4.78 30.53
N VAL A 28 4.95 5.47 31.22
CA VAL A 28 6.19 5.96 30.67
C VAL A 28 7.06 4.74 30.41
N PHE A 29 7.05 4.26 29.16
CA PHE A 29 8.07 3.34 28.68
C PHE A 29 9.39 4.11 28.66
N ALA A 30 10.12 4.06 29.78
CA ALA A 30 11.52 4.46 29.80
C ALA A 30 12.31 3.36 29.08
N GLU A 31 12.29 3.39 27.75
CA GLU A 31 13.29 2.71 26.95
C GLU A 31 14.64 3.36 27.30
N ASN A 32 15.52 2.62 27.97
CA ASN A 32 16.86 3.09 28.25
C ASN A 32 17.62 3.19 26.92
N TYR A 33 17.71 4.39 26.36
CA TYR A 33 18.47 4.69 25.14
C TYR A 33 19.99 4.81 25.41
N ASP A 34 20.52 4.06 26.37
CA ASP A 34 21.95 3.82 26.48
C ASP A 34 22.27 2.58 25.63
N GLU A 35 22.24 2.78 24.32
CA GLU A 35 22.89 1.86 23.38
C GLU A 35 24.40 1.99 23.62
N GLU A 36 24.94 1.13 24.49
CA GLU A 36 26.38 0.91 24.54
C GLU A 36 26.80 0.54 23.11
N SER A 37 27.60 1.41 22.50
CA SER A 37 28.15 1.20 21.18
C SER A 37 29.09 0.00 21.23
N GLU A 38 28.54 -1.20 21.07
CA GLU A 38 29.31 -2.41 20.83
C GLU A 38 30.11 -2.19 19.53
N PRO A 39 31.45 -2.34 19.55
CA PRO A 39 32.27 -2.06 18.39
C PRO A 39 31.87 -2.99 17.25
N ALA A 40 31.65 -2.40 16.07
CA ALA A 40 31.26 -3.06 14.84
C ALA A 40 32.07 -4.36 14.61
N GLN A 41 31.47 -5.49 14.94
CA GLN A 41 31.91 -6.80 14.48
C GLN A 41 31.23 -7.06 13.15
N GLU A 42 32.03 -7.35 12.13
CA GLU A 42 31.57 -7.65 10.77
C GLU A 42 30.50 -8.74 10.81
N ILE A 43 29.27 -8.36 10.46
CA ILE A 43 28.15 -9.29 10.35
C ILE A 43 28.34 -10.10 9.08
N THR A 44 29.00 -11.25 9.18
CA THR A 44 28.74 -12.37 8.27
C THR A 44 27.34 -12.89 8.61
N LEU A 45 26.32 -12.41 7.90
CA LEU A 45 24.92 -12.82 8.07
C LEU A 45 24.80 -14.35 7.90
N PRO A 46 24.48 -15.12 8.96
CA PRO A 46 24.14 -16.52 8.83
C PRO A 46 22.70 -16.60 8.29
N MET A 47 22.59 -17.16 7.10
CA MET A 47 21.34 -17.48 6.43
C MET A 47 20.61 -18.59 7.19
N GLU A 48 19.79 -18.31 8.20
CA GLU A 48 18.84 -19.31 8.72
C GLU A 48 17.49 -18.71 9.16
N ASN A 49 16.44 -19.37 8.63
CA ASN A 49 15.01 -19.28 8.89
C ASN A 49 14.20 -18.23 8.09
N PRO A 50 13.56 -18.63 6.97
CA PRO A 50 12.50 -17.81 6.40
C PRO A 50 11.35 -17.71 7.41
N LEU A 51 10.96 -16.48 7.72
CA LEU A 51 9.69 -16.18 8.36
C LEU A 51 8.58 -16.96 7.64
N PRO A 52 7.58 -17.52 8.34
CA PRO A 52 6.46 -18.19 7.69
C PRO A 52 5.70 -17.15 6.85
N VAL A 53 6.04 -17.08 5.56
CA VAL A 53 5.37 -16.27 4.56
C VAL A 53 3.99 -16.89 4.39
N ASN A 54 3.02 -16.38 5.14
CA ASN A 54 1.62 -16.66 4.91
C ASN A 54 1.22 -16.07 3.54
N ASN A 55 1.53 -16.79 2.46
CA ASN A 55 0.95 -16.76 1.11
C ASN A 55 0.40 -15.42 0.57
N THR A 56 1.08 -14.29 0.76
CA THR A 56 0.70 -13.01 0.13
C THR A 56 1.53 -12.65 -1.12
N HIS A 57 2.46 -13.50 -1.57
CA HIS A 57 3.40 -13.18 -2.66
C HIS A 57 3.34 -14.10 -3.88
N ALA A 58 2.19 -14.71 -4.19
CA ALA A 58 2.00 -15.37 -5.50
C ALA A 58 1.72 -14.37 -6.65
N ILE A 59 1.85 -13.06 -6.39
CA ILE A 59 1.93 -12.03 -7.43
C ILE A 59 3.38 -12.03 -7.91
N SER A 60 3.61 -12.33 -9.19
CA SER A 60 4.96 -12.32 -9.75
C SER A 60 5.64 -10.97 -9.48
N PRO A 61 6.79 -10.94 -8.81
CA PRO A 61 7.50 -9.70 -8.50
C PRO A 61 8.08 -9.03 -9.76
N VAL A 62 7.98 -9.69 -10.92
CA VAL A 62 8.51 -9.23 -12.19
C VAL A 62 7.43 -8.40 -12.92
N PRO A 63 7.73 -7.15 -13.28
CA PRO A 63 6.79 -6.32 -14.03
C PRO A 63 6.54 -6.92 -15.42
N ILE A 64 5.27 -6.98 -15.83
CA ILE A 64 4.89 -7.41 -17.17
C ILE A 64 5.06 -6.23 -18.14
N ILE A 65 5.77 -6.47 -19.23
CA ILE A 65 5.96 -5.50 -20.30
C ILE A 65 5.06 -5.91 -21.46
N GLU A 66 4.00 -5.14 -21.70
CA GLU A 66 3.12 -5.33 -22.86
C GLU A 66 3.47 -4.29 -23.91
N ASN A 67 3.90 -4.71 -25.10
CA ASN A 67 4.26 -3.83 -26.23
C ASN A 67 5.31 -2.75 -25.89
N GLY A 68 6.24 -3.05 -24.97
CA GLY A 68 7.26 -2.11 -24.51
C GLY A 68 6.79 -1.11 -23.44
N ILE A 69 5.55 -1.22 -22.97
CA ILE A 69 4.99 -0.39 -21.90
C ILE A 69 4.99 -1.20 -20.60
N LEU A 70 5.50 -0.60 -19.53
CA LEU A 70 5.41 -1.17 -18.19
C LEU A 70 3.95 -1.13 -17.74
N VAL A 71 3.36 -2.26 -17.34
CA VAL A 71 1.97 -2.31 -16.85
C VAL A 71 1.96 -2.77 -15.40
N PHE A 72 1.32 -2.00 -14.51
CA PHE A 72 1.11 -2.43 -13.13
C PHE A 72 0.07 -3.54 -13.07
N GLU A 73 0.35 -4.61 -12.33
CA GLU A 73 -0.59 -5.72 -12.25
C GLU A 73 -1.79 -5.36 -11.36
N CYS A 74 -2.97 -5.22 -11.96
CA CYS A 74 -4.23 -5.19 -11.22
C CYS A 74 -4.96 -6.53 -11.37
N ALA A 75 -5.54 -7.06 -10.29
CA ALA A 75 -6.46 -8.17 -10.40
C ALA A 75 -7.73 -7.72 -11.14
N GLN A 76 -8.48 -8.63 -11.75
CA GLN A 76 -9.84 -8.32 -12.22
C GLN A 76 -10.86 -8.44 -11.08
N CYS A 77 -10.53 -7.91 -9.89
CA CYS A 77 -11.31 -8.08 -8.67
C CYS A 77 -12.57 -7.19 -8.68
N PRO A 78 -13.76 -7.72 -8.33
CA PRO A 78 -14.98 -6.90 -8.26
C PRO A 78 -14.92 -5.81 -7.18
N ASN A 79 -14.07 -5.98 -6.15
CA ASN A 79 -13.96 -5.05 -5.03
C ASN A 79 -12.96 -3.89 -5.27
N LEU A 80 -12.42 -3.74 -6.48
CA LEU A 80 -11.51 -2.63 -6.83
C LEU A 80 -12.15 -1.24 -6.74
N GLN A 81 -13.48 -1.17 -6.74
CA GLN A 81 -14.19 0.10 -6.55
C GLN A 81 -14.05 0.65 -5.12
N ASN A 82 -13.74 -0.20 -4.15
CA ASN A 82 -13.51 0.22 -2.78
C ASN A 82 -12.06 0.74 -2.64
N PRO A 83 -11.85 2.02 -2.31
CA PRO A 83 -10.51 2.61 -2.20
C PRO A 83 -9.64 1.98 -1.10
N TYR A 84 -10.25 1.29 -0.14
CA TYR A 84 -9.53 0.59 0.94
C TYR A 84 -9.23 -0.87 0.59
N HIS A 85 -9.64 -1.37 -0.58
CA HIS A 85 -9.39 -2.74 -0.98
C HIS A 85 -8.02 -2.90 -1.64
N ASN A 86 -7.16 -3.69 -1.00
CA ASN A 86 -5.91 -4.16 -1.59
C ASN A 86 -6.08 -5.60 -2.04
N CYS A 87 -5.81 -5.86 -3.33
CA CYS A 87 -5.86 -7.21 -3.88
C CYS A 87 -4.73 -8.06 -3.28
N VAL A 88 -5.07 -9.26 -2.80
CA VAL A 88 -4.13 -10.28 -2.32
C VAL A 88 -4.01 -11.42 -3.34
N ALA A 89 -3.10 -12.36 -3.14
CA ALA A 89 -2.87 -13.51 -4.04
C ALA A 89 -4.18 -14.20 -4.49
N TYR A 90 -5.09 -14.43 -3.56
CA TYR A 90 -6.42 -15.00 -3.84
C TYR A 90 -7.21 -14.24 -4.92
N CYS A 91 -7.14 -12.91 -4.97
CA CYS A 91 -7.86 -12.11 -5.97
C CYS A 91 -7.35 -12.41 -7.38
N PHE A 92 -6.04 -12.62 -7.53
CA PHE A 92 -5.42 -12.94 -8.81
C PHE A 92 -5.72 -14.37 -9.25
N GLU A 93 -5.70 -15.33 -8.33
CA GLU A 93 -6.06 -16.73 -8.62
C GLU A 93 -7.53 -16.87 -9.01
N ARG A 94 -8.43 -16.20 -8.28
CA ARG A 94 -9.87 -16.33 -8.47
C ARG A 94 -10.40 -15.54 -9.67
N TYR A 95 -9.97 -14.29 -9.80
CA TYR A 95 -10.53 -13.37 -10.81
C TYR A 95 -9.60 -13.17 -12.01
N GLY A 96 -8.35 -13.62 -11.90
CA GLY A 96 -7.35 -13.42 -12.95
C GLY A 96 -6.74 -12.03 -12.95
N ARG A 97 -5.81 -11.84 -13.88
CA ARG A 97 -5.12 -10.57 -14.15
C ARG A 97 -5.97 -9.70 -15.07
N ARG A 98 -6.07 -8.41 -14.77
CA ARG A 98 -6.67 -7.43 -15.69
C ARG A 98 -5.70 -7.20 -16.84
N LYS A 99 -6.22 -7.24 -18.07
CA LYS A 99 -5.47 -6.90 -19.28
C LYS A 99 -5.48 -5.40 -19.50
N PHE A 100 -4.36 -4.83 -19.94
CA PHE A 100 -4.32 -3.43 -20.38
C PHE A 100 -4.87 -3.32 -21.80
N PHE A 101 -5.82 -2.41 -22.00
CA PHE A 101 -6.34 -2.10 -23.33
C PHE A 101 -6.38 -0.59 -23.51
N SER A 102 -5.41 -0.05 -24.26
CA SER A 102 -5.44 1.34 -24.68
C SER A 102 -6.32 1.50 -25.91
N ASP A 103 -7.28 2.42 -25.85
CA ASP A 103 -8.03 2.84 -27.04
C ASP A 103 -7.09 3.49 -28.09
N LEU A 104 -7.30 3.19 -29.37
CA LEU A 104 -6.56 3.76 -30.49
C LEU A 104 -6.58 5.30 -30.46
N ARG A 105 -7.68 5.90 -29.97
CA ARG A 105 -7.76 7.36 -29.79
C ARG A 105 -6.76 7.85 -28.76
N ASN A 106 -6.68 7.22 -27.59
CA ASN A 106 -5.73 7.58 -26.53
C ASN A 106 -4.29 7.37 -27.01
N LEU A 107 -4.02 6.27 -27.72
CA LEU A 107 -2.69 6.00 -28.29
C LEU A 107 -2.25 7.11 -29.26
N ARG A 108 -3.15 7.56 -30.15
CA ARG A 108 -2.87 8.66 -31.09
C ARG A 108 -2.61 9.98 -30.38
N LEU A 109 -3.40 10.29 -29.34
CA LEU A 109 -3.23 11.52 -28.55
C LEU A 109 -1.90 11.49 -27.78
N LYS A 110 -1.58 10.36 -27.15
CA LYS A 110 -0.31 10.10 -26.48
C LYS A 110 0.87 10.31 -27.43
N ASN A 111 0.85 9.63 -28.59
CA ASN A 111 1.93 9.72 -29.57
C ASN A 111 2.12 11.16 -30.06
N ARG A 112 1.04 11.91 -30.31
CA ARG A 112 1.12 13.33 -30.68
C ARG A 112 1.75 14.18 -29.57
N MET A 113 1.39 13.91 -28.31
CA MET A 113 1.94 14.61 -27.15
C MET A 113 3.43 14.33 -27.00
N LEU A 114 3.86 13.06 -27.08
CA LEU A 114 5.26 12.64 -26.96
C LEU A 114 6.14 13.18 -28.11
N GLN A 115 5.60 13.31 -29.32
CA GLN A 115 6.32 13.94 -30.43
C GLN A 115 6.60 15.43 -30.19
N ARG A 116 5.72 16.11 -29.45
CA ARG A 116 5.89 17.53 -29.11
C ARG A 116 6.70 17.73 -27.83
N TYR A 117 6.56 16.80 -26.89
CA TYR A 117 7.16 16.84 -25.56
C TYR A 117 7.72 15.44 -25.23
N PRO A 118 8.93 15.11 -25.72
CA PRO A 118 9.52 13.80 -25.46
C PRO A 118 9.81 13.63 -23.96
N LEU A 119 9.64 12.41 -23.46
CA LEU A 119 9.99 12.08 -22.09
C LEU A 119 11.50 12.16 -21.89
N PRO A 120 11.98 12.64 -20.73
CA PRO A 120 13.39 12.56 -20.36
C PRO A 120 13.89 11.11 -20.31
N SER A 121 15.20 10.90 -20.46
CA SER A 121 15.81 9.56 -20.54
C SER A 121 15.55 8.64 -19.35
N HIS A 122 15.29 9.19 -18.16
CA HIS A 122 15.05 8.45 -16.94
C HIS A 122 13.55 8.25 -16.64
N TRP A 123 12.66 8.74 -17.51
CA TRP A 123 11.22 8.57 -17.36
C TRP A 123 10.77 7.36 -18.16
N LEU A 124 9.98 6.50 -17.53
CA LEU A 124 9.42 5.31 -18.15
C LEU A 124 7.94 5.51 -18.43
N GLU A 125 7.50 5.03 -19.59
CA GLU A 125 6.07 4.96 -19.90
C GLU A 125 5.43 3.82 -19.11
N VAL A 126 4.45 4.17 -18.28
CA VAL A 126 3.71 3.21 -17.46
C VAL A 126 2.23 3.33 -17.79
N GLY A 127 1.62 2.21 -18.21
CA GLY A 127 0.19 2.13 -18.49
C GLY A 127 -0.61 1.83 -17.23
N ASP A 128 -1.72 2.53 -17.03
CA ASP A 128 -2.67 2.26 -15.95
C ASP A 128 -3.81 1.35 -16.45
N PRO A 129 -3.86 0.07 -16.03
CA PRO A 129 -4.96 -0.82 -16.41
C PRO A 129 -6.28 -0.50 -15.69
N GLY A 130 -6.27 0.32 -14.65
CA GLY A 130 -7.47 0.84 -14.02
C GLY A 130 -8.29 1.68 -15.00
N THR A 131 -7.62 2.62 -15.67
CA THR A 131 -8.24 3.60 -16.58
C THR A 131 -8.02 3.30 -18.07
N GLY A 132 -7.12 2.39 -18.42
CA GLY A 132 -6.74 2.07 -19.81
C GLY A 132 -5.97 3.21 -20.48
N ARG A 133 -5.23 3.99 -19.70
CA ARG A 133 -4.46 5.16 -20.15
C ARG A 133 -2.96 4.93 -20.11
#